data_AF-A0A960FE76-F1
#
_entry.id   AF-A0A960FE76-F1
#
_cell.length_a   1.000
_cell.length_b   1.000
_cell.length_c   1.000
_cell.angle_alpha   90.00
_cell.angle_beta   90.00
_cell.angle_gamma   90.00
#
_symmetry.space_group_name_H-M   'P 1'
#
loop_
_entity.id
_entity.type
_entity.pdbx_description
1 polymer ?
#
loop_
_entity_poly.entity_id
_entity_poly.type
_entity_poly.pdbx_seq_one_letter_code
_entity_poly.pdbx_strand_id
1 'polypeptide(L)'
;MRSIFDPASLSSGSSAVDDLLGGLIAGDNVVWVGTDRAIWQAVEAPFLTRSVAVRPTVVVACSAAERRRPVPAGVDVIDGSAGARRGTPTALADAVEAYLAAHPSCSVSVRGFDDLVRRWGEAHTVSFFARTCPTMLQAGALTYWWISPAHGDQVLTRIRQVTQVMLETHQGRLRVTKAESRPAVVVGSVHDTRVVDGALELRRNPSAGRLARGLATLRRELGLSQAQLAHVAGVTPSAISQAESGARGLSVDTLIALADRLEVSLDRLVMSQPRPGYRLARHDRGRVSYGSGVRALAGDVSAGLRAFFVLLDGGEQGEPPVTHRGSQLIVVVRGLVQVDVDGDAPVLRAGDSLLATSAPVERWRNLRPDPAAFSWVLRD
;
A
#
# COMPACT_ATOMS: atom_id res chain seq x y z
N MET A 1 -9.97 -19.60 21.24
CA MET A 1 -9.22 -19.13 20.05
C MET A 1 -9.14 -17.62 20.12
N ARG A 2 -7.99 -17.04 20.49
CA ARG A 2 -7.82 -15.57 20.44
C ARG A 2 -7.89 -15.14 18.97
N SER A 3 -8.72 -14.13 18.69
CA SER A 3 -8.92 -13.59 17.34
C SER A 3 -7.57 -13.26 16.70
N ILE A 4 -7.34 -13.79 15.50
CA ILE A 4 -6.18 -13.46 14.64
C ILE A 4 -6.26 -11.98 14.17
N PHE A 5 -7.34 -11.28 14.52
CA PHE A 5 -7.61 -9.88 14.20
C PHE A 5 -7.61 -8.98 15.44
N ASP A 6 -6.65 -9.10 16.35
CA ASP A 6 -6.42 -8.04 17.34
C ASP A 6 -5.62 -6.90 16.66
N PRO A 7 -6.24 -5.72 16.37
CA PRO A 7 -5.55 -4.63 15.70
C PRO A 7 -4.36 -4.10 16.52
N ALA A 8 -4.35 -4.29 17.84
CA ALA A 8 -3.24 -3.88 18.70
C ALA A 8 -1.95 -4.68 18.45
N SER A 9 -2.06 -5.87 17.83
CA SER A 9 -0.89 -6.70 17.50
C SER A 9 -0.17 -6.24 16.23
N LEU A 10 -0.86 -5.57 15.30
CA LEU A 10 -0.32 -5.17 13.99
C LEU A 10 0.11 -3.69 13.98
N SER A 11 1.11 -3.37 14.82
CA SER A 11 1.62 -2.01 14.99
C SER A 11 2.93 -1.78 14.24
N SER A 12 3.12 -0.56 13.74
CA SER A 12 4.38 -0.04 13.23
C SER A 12 5.41 0.27 14.32
N GLY A 13 5.03 0.16 15.60
CA GLY A 13 5.85 0.62 16.72
C GLY A 13 5.70 2.12 17.02
N SER A 14 5.21 2.91 16.07
CA SER A 14 5.00 4.35 16.21
C SER A 14 3.50 4.67 16.12
N SER A 15 2.94 5.28 17.17
CA SER A 15 1.54 5.74 17.14
C SER A 15 1.30 6.71 15.98
N ALA A 16 2.24 7.62 15.71
CA ALA A 16 2.11 8.56 14.60
C ALA A 16 2.03 7.87 13.23
N VAL A 17 2.79 6.80 13.01
CA VAL A 17 2.73 6.01 11.77
C VAL A 17 1.46 5.17 11.72
N ASP A 18 1.04 4.59 12.85
CA ASP A 18 -0.22 3.84 12.95
C ASP A 18 -1.43 4.75 12.68
N ASP A 19 -1.48 5.96 13.25
CA ASP A 19 -2.54 6.95 13.02
C ASP A 19 -2.56 7.41 11.56
N LEU A 20 -1.38 7.58 10.95
CA LEU A 20 -1.24 7.95 9.54
C LEU A 20 -1.78 6.86 8.60
N LEU A 21 -1.44 5.59 8.87
CA LEU A 21 -1.76 4.47 7.97
C LEU A 21 -3.08 3.77 8.31
N GLY A 22 -3.68 4.07 9.46
CA GLY A 22 -4.76 3.29 10.06
C GLY A 22 -4.27 1.90 10.49
N GLY A 23 -3.09 1.84 11.09
CA GLY A 23 -2.37 0.63 11.48
C GLY A 23 -1.65 -0.07 10.33
N LEU A 24 -0.83 -1.07 10.69
CA LEU A 24 -0.27 -2.02 9.73
C LEU A 24 -1.26 -3.16 9.47
N ILE A 25 -1.11 -3.79 8.31
CA ILE A 25 -1.89 -4.93 7.85
C ILE A 25 -0.92 -6.10 7.70
N ALA A 26 -1.38 -7.32 8.01
CA ALA A 26 -0.58 -8.53 7.82
C ALA A 26 -0.01 -8.58 6.39
N GLY A 27 1.30 -8.80 6.29
CA GLY A 27 2.03 -8.82 5.02
C GLY A 27 2.52 -7.46 4.52
N ASP A 28 2.28 -6.35 5.25
CA ASP A 28 2.84 -5.06 4.85
C ASP A 28 4.37 -5.10 4.80
N ASN A 29 4.90 -4.94 3.60
CA ASN A 29 6.27 -4.52 3.39
C ASN A 29 6.33 -2.99 3.46
N VAL A 30 6.94 -2.45 4.52
CA VAL A 30 7.11 -1.02 4.77
C VAL A 30 8.55 -0.62 4.47
N VAL A 31 8.74 0.09 3.37
CA VAL A 31 10.04 0.64 2.96
C VAL A 31 10.13 2.09 3.39
N TRP A 32 11.14 2.38 4.17
CA TRP A 32 11.55 3.73 4.53
C TRP A 32 12.72 4.16 3.66
N VAL A 33 12.52 5.25 2.91
CA VAL A 33 13.56 5.88 2.11
C VAL A 33 14.01 7.15 2.81
N GLY A 34 15.29 7.28 3.11
CA GLY A 34 15.83 8.47 3.77
C GLY A 34 17.21 8.24 4.36
N THR A 35 17.69 9.23 5.10
CA THR A 35 18.99 9.15 5.80
C THR A 35 18.89 9.58 7.27
N ASP A 36 17.69 9.94 7.74
CA ASP A 36 17.48 10.42 9.10
C ASP A 36 17.49 9.26 10.10
N ARG A 37 18.66 9.09 10.73
CA ARG A 37 18.87 8.03 11.73
C ARG A 37 18.03 8.22 12.98
N ALA A 38 17.67 9.45 13.36
CA ALA A 38 16.84 9.68 14.54
C ALA A 38 15.44 9.14 14.29
N ILE A 39 14.87 9.39 13.11
CA ILE A 39 13.59 8.80 12.70
C ILE A 39 13.69 7.26 12.65
N TRP A 40 14.74 6.72 12.03
CA TRP A 40 14.92 5.26 11.97
C TRP A 40 14.91 4.61 13.35
N GLN A 41 15.63 5.19 14.32
CA GLN A 41 15.66 4.70 15.70
C GLN A 41 14.31 4.84 16.39
N ALA A 42 13.64 6.00 16.21
CA ALA A 42 12.35 6.30 16.81
C ALA A 42 11.20 5.40 16.33
N VAL A 43 11.38 4.68 15.22
CA VAL A 43 10.37 3.75 14.68
C VAL A 43 10.83 2.28 14.82
N GLU A 44 12.08 1.96 14.47
CA GLU A 44 12.58 0.57 14.50
C GLU A 44 12.63 -0.02 15.91
N ALA A 45 13.15 0.71 16.89
CA ALA A 45 13.32 0.18 18.24
C ALA A 45 11.96 -0.12 18.91
N PRO A 46 10.95 0.79 18.84
CA PRO A 46 9.60 0.45 19.27
C PRO A 46 8.96 -0.69 18.47
N PHE A 47 9.17 -0.76 17.15
CA PHE A 47 8.66 -1.84 16.31
C PHE A 47 9.16 -3.21 16.78
N LEU A 48 10.48 -3.35 17.00
CA LEU A 48 11.08 -4.59 17.48
C LEU A 48 10.62 -4.95 18.89
N THR A 49 10.58 -3.96 19.79
CA THR A 49 10.19 -4.16 21.21
C THR A 49 8.74 -4.61 21.33
N ARG A 50 7.82 -4.00 20.58
CA ARG A 50 6.41 -4.42 20.56
C ARG A 50 6.23 -5.76 19.86
N SER A 51 6.91 -5.97 18.73
CA SER A 51 6.78 -7.20 17.94
C SER A 51 7.22 -8.42 18.73
N VAL A 52 8.39 -8.39 19.37
CA VAL A 52 8.92 -9.56 20.10
C VAL A 52 8.03 -9.99 21.26
N ALA A 53 7.28 -9.06 21.86
CA ALA A 53 6.34 -9.35 22.93
C ALA A 53 5.10 -10.13 22.47
N VAL A 54 4.77 -10.11 21.17
CA VAL A 54 3.51 -10.67 20.64
C VAL A 54 3.69 -11.66 19.49
N ARG A 55 4.88 -11.75 18.87
CA ARG A 55 5.16 -12.65 17.75
C ARG A 55 6.67 -12.91 17.56
N PRO A 56 7.05 -14.01 16.88
CA PRO A 56 8.43 -14.21 16.43
C PRO A 56 8.93 -12.99 15.66
N THR A 57 10.14 -12.54 15.96
CA THR A 57 10.69 -11.30 15.42
C THR A 57 12.15 -11.50 15.07
N VAL A 58 12.53 -11.12 13.85
CA VAL A 58 13.89 -11.29 13.35
C VAL A 58 14.45 -9.99 12.76
N VAL A 59 15.72 -9.74 13.03
CA VAL A 59 16.53 -8.73 12.33
C VAL A 59 17.43 -9.42 11.32
N VAL A 60 17.34 -8.99 10.06
CA VAL A 60 18.28 -9.39 9.00
C VAL A 60 19.37 -8.31 8.94
N ALA A 61 20.55 -8.64 9.46
CA ALA A 61 21.69 -7.73 9.52
C ALA A 61 22.59 -7.92 8.29
N CYS A 62 22.55 -6.99 7.34
CA CYS A 62 23.27 -7.10 6.07
C CYS A 62 24.73 -6.65 6.13
N SER A 63 25.23 -6.19 7.27
CA SER A 63 26.65 -5.86 7.48
C SER A 63 27.08 -6.14 8.91
N ALA A 64 28.41 -6.21 9.12
CA ALA A 64 28.97 -6.41 10.45
C ALA A 64 28.64 -5.25 11.40
N ALA A 65 28.46 -4.03 10.86
CA ALA A 65 28.03 -2.88 11.63
C ALA A 65 26.58 -3.03 12.09
N GLU A 66 25.67 -3.42 11.20
CA GLU A 66 24.27 -3.66 11.54
C GLU A 66 24.10 -4.84 12.51
N ARG A 67 24.93 -5.87 12.40
CA ARG A 67 24.94 -7.03 13.32
C ARG A 67 25.31 -6.63 14.75
N ARG A 68 26.25 -5.68 14.91
CA ARG A 68 26.69 -5.21 16.24
C ARG A 68 25.67 -4.30 16.93
N ARG A 69 24.66 -3.80 16.21
CA ARG A 69 23.63 -2.97 16.82
C ARG A 69 22.77 -3.82 17.77
N PRO A 70 22.45 -3.31 18.97
CA PRO A 70 21.65 -4.04 19.92
C PRO A 70 20.24 -4.32 19.37
N VAL A 71 19.69 -5.45 19.80
CA VAL A 71 18.30 -5.83 19.58
C VAL A 71 17.68 -6.23 20.92
N PRO A 72 16.35 -6.04 21.11
CA PRO A 72 15.67 -6.53 22.31
C PRO A 72 15.87 -8.03 22.53
N ALA A 73 15.84 -8.47 23.78
CA ALA A 73 15.89 -9.89 24.11
C ALA A 73 14.75 -10.66 23.43
N GLY A 74 15.06 -11.83 22.87
CA GLY A 74 14.10 -12.66 22.12
C GLY A 74 13.96 -12.33 20.64
N VAL A 75 14.62 -11.27 20.15
CA VAL A 75 14.71 -10.99 18.71
C VAL A 75 15.82 -11.83 18.10
N ASP A 76 15.47 -12.66 17.12
CA ASP A 76 16.43 -13.45 16.36
C ASP A 76 17.25 -12.57 15.41
N VAL A 77 18.47 -13.01 15.07
CA VAL A 77 19.35 -12.29 14.14
C VAL A 77 19.84 -13.21 13.03
N ILE A 78 19.54 -12.85 11.79
CA ILE A 78 20.12 -13.47 10.60
C ILE A 78 21.32 -12.62 10.17
N ASP A 79 22.52 -13.18 10.29
CA ASP A 79 23.77 -12.54 9.87
C ASP A 79 24.02 -12.73 8.37
N GLY A 80 23.75 -11.67 7.59
CA GLY A 80 24.04 -11.57 6.17
C GLY A 80 25.32 -10.79 5.85
N SER A 81 26.20 -10.55 6.83
CA SER A 81 27.43 -9.78 6.64
C SER A 81 28.41 -10.44 5.67
N ALA A 82 29.37 -9.65 5.15
CA ALA A 82 30.39 -10.15 4.23
C ALA A 82 31.25 -11.21 4.93
N GLY A 83 31.46 -12.36 4.28
CA GLY A 83 32.20 -13.49 4.85
C GLY A 83 31.39 -14.38 5.80
N ALA A 84 30.16 -14.02 6.17
CA ALA A 84 29.26 -14.91 6.89
C ALA A 84 28.75 -16.05 6.00
N ARG A 85 28.30 -17.16 6.59
CA ARG A 85 27.72 -18.32 5.86
C ARG A 85 26.57 -17.92 4.92
N ARG A 86 25.86 -16.83 5.25
CA ARG A 86 24.71 -16.30 4.50
C ARG A 86 25.04 -14.97 3.81
N GLY A 87 26.29 -14.76 3.41
CA GLY A 87 26.78 -13.51 2.81
C GLY A 87 26.50 -13.33 1.30
N THR A 88 25.88 -14.30 0.62
CA THR A 88 25.52 -14.20 -0.80
C THR A 88 24.02 -13.90 -0.97
N PRO A 89 23.58 -13.33 -2.10
CA PRO A 89 22.15 -13.03 -2.33
C PRO A 89 21.25 -14.25 -2.12
N THR A 90 21.62 -15.39 -2.71
CA THR A 90 20.84 -16.63 -2.61
C THR A 90 20.83 -17.16 -1.18
N ALA A 91 22.00 -17.29 -0.53
CA ALA A 91 22.06 -17.86 0.81
C ALA A 91 21.35 -16.99 1.87
N LEU A 92 21.35 -15.66 1.71
CA LEU A 92 20.58 -14.78 2.58
C LEU A 92 19.07 -14.91 2.32
N ALA A 93 18.65 -14.97 1.05
CA ALA A 93 17.24 -15.14 0.71
C ALA A 93 16.71 -16.47 1.25
N ASP A 94 17.42 -17.57 1.03
CA ASP A 94 17.05 -18.91 1.51
C ASP A 94 16.91 -18.92 3.04
N ALA A 95 17.80 -18.23 3.75
CA ALA A 95 17.73 -18.13 5.21
C ALA A 95 16.52 -17.32 5.71
N VAL A 96 16.18 -16.23 5.02
CA VAL A 96 14.98 -15.45 5.33
C VAL A 96 13.72 -16.26 5.04
N GLU A 97 13.65 -16.91 3.88
CA GLU A 97 12.52 -17.76 3.48
C GLU A 97 12.32 -18.94 4.43
N ALA A 98 13.40 -19.60 4.86
CA ALA A 98 13.34 -20.66 5.86
C ALA A 98 12.80 -20.16 7.21
N TYR A 99 13.21 -18.96 7.64
CA TYR A 99 12.69 -18.36 8.86
C TYR A 99 11.18 -18.04 8.74
N LEU A 100 10.75 -17.45 7.62
CA LEU A 100 9.34 -17.14 7.34
C LEU A 100 8.47 -18.40 7.33
N ALA A 101 8.97 -19.49 6.73
CA ALA A 101 8.26 -20.77 6.70
C ALA A 101 8.08 -21.38 8.10
N ALA A 102 9.08 -21.24 8.97
CA ALA A 102 9.02 -21.71 10.35
C ALA A 102 8.16 -20.80 11.25
N HIS A 103 8.00 -19.52 10.90
CA HIS A 103 7.35 -18.50 11.74
C HIS A 103 6.35 -17.66 10.93
N PRO A 104 5.16 -18.20 10.60
CA PRO A 104 4.13 -17.42 9.92
C PRO A 104 3.71 -16.22 10.76
N SER A 105 3.38 -15.10 10.10
CA SER A 105 2.99 -13.83 10.72
C SER A 105 4.04 -13.22 11.66
N CYS A 106 5.33 -13.48 11.43
CA CYS A 106 6.44 -12.87 12.16
C CYS A 106 6.63 -11.37 11.84
N SER A 107 7.48 -10.70 12.61
CA SER A 107 8.00 -9.38 12.25
C SER A 107 9.44 -9.49 11.72
N VAL A 108 9.76 -8.72 10.68
CA VAL A 108 11.09 -8.69 10.06
C VAL A 108 11.58 -7.25 9.99
N SER A 109 12.83 -7.02 10.38
CA SER A 109 13.51 -5.75 10.12
C SER A 109 14.79 -6.01 9.35
N VAL A 110 14.89 -5.48 8.13
CA VAL A 110 16.06 -5.64 7.26
C VAL A 110 16.91 -4.38 7.33
N ARG A 111 18.13 -4.54 7.85
CA ARG A 111 19.09 -3.46 8.08
C ARG A 111 20.25 -3.55 7.11
N GLY A 112 20.66 -2.42 6.55
CA GLY A 112 21.86 -2.33 5.70
C GLY A 112 21.59 -2.67 4.23
N PHE A 113 20.46 -2.22 3.66
CA PHE A 113 20.20 -2.37 2.22
C PHE A 113 21.33 -1.74 1.38
N ASP A 114 21.84 -0.58 1.79
CA ASP A 114 22.95 0.10 1.12
C ASP A 114 24.24 -0.73 1.14
N ASP A 115 24.46 -1.52 2.21
CA ASP A 115 25.59 -2.45 2.28
C ASP A 115 25.46 -3.58 1.26
N LEU A 116 24.22 -4.06 1.03
CA LEU A 116 23.95 -5.05 -0.01
C LEU A 116 24.22 -4.49 -1.40
N VAL A 117 23.74 -3.27 -1.69
CA VAL A 117 24.00 -2.61 -2.99
C VAL A 117 25.49 -2.44 -3.22
N ARG A 118 26.26 -1.98 -2.21
CA ARG A 118 27.73 -1.86 -2.33
C ARG A 118 28.42 -3.20 -2.59
N ARG A 119 27.91 -4.30 -2.04
CA ARG A 119 28.53 -5.63 -2.13
C ARG A 119 28.14 -6.41 -3.38
N TRP A 120 26.86 -6.37 -3.75
CA TRP A 120 26.26 -7.24 -4.77
C TRP A 120 25.91 -6.47 -6.06
N GLY A 121 25.94 -5.14 -6.00
CA GLY A 121 25.41 -4.26 -7.04
C GLY A 121 23.89 -4.11 -6.95
N GLU A 122 23.36 -3.10 -7.62
CA GLU A 122 21.92 -2.78 -7.63
C GLU A 122 21.08 -3.94 -8.17
N ALA A 123 21.51 -4.56 -9.28
CA ALA A 123 20.74 -5.61 -9.95
C ALA A 123 20.48 -6.82 -9.03
N HIS A 124 21.52 -7.37 -8.41
CA HIS A 124 21.38 -8.53 -7.52
C HIS A 124 20.63 -8.16 -6.23
N THR A 125 20.83 -6.95 -5.70
CA THR A 125 20.14 -6.51 -4.49
C THR A 125 18.64 -6.32 -4.72
N VAL A 126 18.27 -5.75 -5.87
CA VAL A 126 16.85 -5.64 -6.28
C VAL A 126 16.26 -7.02 -6.54
N SER A 127 16.98 -7.95 -7.15
CA SER A 127 16.51 -9.34 -7.30
C SER A 127 16.30 -10.04 -5.95
N PHE A 128 17.21 -9.84 -4.99
CA PHE A 128 17.05 -10.32 -3.61
C PHE A 128 15.79 -9.74 -2.95
N PHE A 129 15.57 -8.43 -3.08
CA PHE A 129 14.37 -7.75 -2.59
C PHE A 129 13.09 -8.31 -3.24
N ALA A 130 13.08 -8.41 -4.57
CA ALA A 130 11.94 -8.88 -5.36
C ALA A 130 11.64 -10.37 -5.15
N ARG A 131 12.62 -11.16 -4.69
CA ARG A 131 12.43 -12.55 -4.27
C ARG A 131 11.84 -12.65 -2.86
N THR A 132 12.41 -11.92 -1.91
CA THR A 132 12.07 -12.09 -0.48
C THR A 132 10.76 -11.39 -0.07
N CYS A 133 10.46 -10.22 -0.63
CA CYS A 133 9.27 -9.44 -0.24
C CYS A 133 7.93 -10.12 -0.57
N PRO A 134 7.76 -10.79 -1.74
CA PRO A 134 6.55 -11.60 -1.98
C PRO A 134 6.39 -12.73 -0.97
N THR A 135 7.48 -13.40 -0.57
CA THR A 135 7.43 -14.44 0.46
C THR A 135 7.05 -13.87 1.83
N MET A 136 7.59 -12.69 2.19
CA MET A 136 7.21 -11.98 3.41
C MET A 136 5.71 -11.63 3.42
N LEU A 137 5.19 -11.14 2.30
CA LEU A 137 3.76 -10.84 2.11
C LEU A 137 2.91 -12.09 2.27
N GLN A 138 3.30 -13.20 1.61
CA GLN A 138 2.58 -14.49 1.69
C GLN A 138 2.59 -15.08 3.12
N ALA A 139 3.69 -14.92 3.84
CA ALA A 139 3.80 -15.34 5.24
C ALA A 139 2.98 -14.45 6.19
N GLY A 140 2.39 -13.34 5.71
CA GLY A 140 1.70 -12.36 6.54
C GLY A 140 2.63 -11.55 7.44
N ALA A 141 3.94 -11.50 7.12
CA ALA A 141 4.93 -10.84 7.95
C ALA A 141 4.79 -9.32 7.90
N LEU A 142 5.04 -8.64 9.03
CA LEU A 142 5.23 -7.18 9.02
C LEU A 142 6.70 -6.89 8.80
N THR A 143 7.04 -6.11 7.77
CA THR A 143 8.45 -5.95 7.41
C THR A 143 8.89 -4.51 7.24
N TYR A 144 10.06 -4.20 7.77
CA TYR A 144 10.72 -2.91 7.66
C TYR A 144 11.97 -3.02 6.81
N TRP A 145 12.13 -2.09 5.88
CA TRP A 145 13.33 -1.91 5.08
C TRP A 145 13.80 -0.46 5.16
N TRP A 146 15.11 -0.27 5.30
CA TRP A 146 15.75 1.04 5.34
C TRP A 146 16.64 1.23 4.13
N ILE A 147 16.35 2.24 3.33
CA ILE A 147 16.97 2.45 2.02
C ILE A 147 17.40 3.90 1.87
N SER A 148 18.64 4.13 1.44
CA SER A 148 19.10 5.49 1.15
C SER A 148 18.45 6.05 -0.13
N PRO A 149 18.10 7.36 -0.17
CA PRO A 149 17.64 8.01 -1.40
C PRO A 149 18.77 8.16 -2.45
N ALA A 150 20.02 7.81 -2.12
CA ALA A 150 21.14 7.89 -3.06
C ALA A 150 21.07 6.85 -4.19
N HIS A 151 20.21 5.83 -4.08
CA HIS A 151 19.99 4.87 -5.16
C HIS A 151 19.20 5.51 -6.29
N GLY A 152 19.52 5.16 -7.54
CA GLY A 152 18.88 5.74 -8.71
C GLY A 152 17.37 5.47 -8.79
N ASP A 153 16.65 6.32 -9.52
CA ASP A 153 15.18 6.23 -9.70
C ASP A 153 14.71 4.85 -10.17
N GLN A 154 15.52 4.15 -10.98
CA GLN A 154 15.19 2.80 -11.46
C GLN A 154 15.10 1.78 -10.31
N VAL A 155 16.03 1.85 -9.35
CA VAL A 155 16.05 0.96 -8.17
C VAL A 155 14.83 1.24 -7.31
N LEU A 156 14.60 2.50 -6.94
CA LEU A 156 13.46 2.90 -6.11
C LEU A 156 12.12 2.57 -6.78
N THR A 157 12.02 2.72 -8.11
CA THR A 157 10.82 2.33 -8.87
C THR A 157 10.54 0.84 -8.77
N ARG A 158 11.54 -0.02 -8.94
CA ARG A 158 11.38 -1.49 -8.82
C ARG A 158 10.99 -1.89 -7.40
N ILE A 159 11.62 -1.30 -6.39
CA ILE A 159 11.27 -1.52 -4.98
C ILE A 159 9.82 -1.13 -4.72
N ARG A 160 9.42 0.05 -5.21
CA ARG A 160 8.04 0.55 -5.11
C ARG A 160 7.02 -0.36 -5.78
N GLN A 161 7.37 -1.09 -6.85
CA GLN A 161 6.44 -2.02 -7.51
C GLN A 161 6.06 -3.21 -6.61
N VAL A 162 7.00 -3.71 -5.80
CA VAL A 162 6.80 -4.91 -4.96
C VAL A 162 6.26 -4.58 -3.56
N THR A 163 6.62 -3.40 -3.05
CA THR A 163 6.35 -2.97 -1.66
C THR A 163 4.90 -2.53 -1.44
N GLN A 164 4.32 -2.75 -0.25
CA GLN A 164 2.94 -2.31 0.08
C GLN A 164 2.91 -0.84 0.54
N VAL A 165 3.85 -0.43 1.40
CA VAL A 165 3.94 0.92 1.95
C VAL A 165 5.34 1.49 1.73
N MET A 166 5.42 2.71 1.20
CA MET A 166 6.69 3.40 0.98
C MET A 166 6.61 4.82 1.56
N LEU A 167 7.50 5.10 2.51
CA LEU A 167 7.59 6.34 3.26
C LEU A 167 8.94 7.00 2.96
N GLU A 168 8.91 8.20 2.43
CA GLU A 168 10.11 9.00 2.14
C GLU A 168 10.31 10.05 3.22
N THR A 169 11.52 10.14 3.76
CA THR A 169 11.90 11.09 4.79
C THR A 169 13.04 11.97 4.30
N HIS A 170 12.90 13.28 4.44
CA HIS A 170 13.91 14.24 4.03
C HIS A 170 13.71 15.59 4.74
N GLN A 171 14.76 16.14 5.34
CA GLN A 171 14.79 17.48 5.96
C GLN A 171 13.58 17.78 6.86
N GLY A 172 13.29 16.89 7.82
CA GLY A 172 12.19 17.11 8.77
C GLY A 172 10.80 16.96 8.15
N ARG A 173 10.67 16.26 7.02
CA ARG A 173 9.39 15.91 6.40
C ARG A 173 9.32 14.42 6.09
N LEU A 174 8.10 13.89 6.17
CA LEU A 174 7.71 12.57 5.72
C LEU A 174 6.65 12.68 4.63
N ARG A 175 6.85 11.94 3.54
CA ARG A 175 5.85 11.75 2.50
C ARG A 175 5.48 10.28 2.37
N VAL A 176 4.19 10.01 2.23
CA VAL A 176 3.73 8.68 1.82
C VAL A 176 3.74 8.61 0.29
N THR A 177 4.69 7.88 -0.31
CA THR A 177 4.73 7.71 -1.78
C THR A 177 4.01 6.46 -2.25
N LYS A 178 3.79 5.49 -1.36
CA LYS A 178 2.91 4.34 -1.60
C LYS A 178 2.25 3.91 -0.29
N ALA A 179 0.97 3.56 -0.33
CA ALA A 179 0.28 2.92 0.78
C ALA A 179 -0.90 2.12 0.22
N GLU A 180 -0.66 0.85 -0.09
CA GLU A 180 -1.70 -0.06 -0.59
C GLU A 180 -2.76 -0.30 0.50
N SER A 181 -4.02 -0.37 0.08
CA SER A 181 -5.17 -0.58 0.96
C SER A 181 -5.40 0.54 1.99
N ARG A 182 -4.85 1.74 1.75
CA ARG A 182 -5.10 2.96 2.54
C ARG A 182 -5.95 3.96 1.73
N PRO A 183 -6.72 4.84 2.41
CA PRO A 183 -7.45 5.91 1.73
C PRO A 183 -6.54 6.77 0.83
N ALA A 184 -7.06 7.24 -0.30
CA ALA A 184 -6.30 8.06 -1.25
C ALA A 184 -5.72 9.34 -0.63
N VAL A 185 -6.32 9.85 0.45
CA VAL A 185 -5.83 11.02 1.19
C VAL A 185 -4.50 10.76 1.92
N VAL A 186 -4.18 9.50 2.20
CA VAL A 186 -2.91 9.09 2.82
C VAL A 186 -1.80 9.11 1.77
N VAL A 187 -2.05 8.59 0.57
CA VAL A 187 -1.06 8.57 -0.51
C VAL A 187 -0.78 9.99 -1.01
N GLY A 188 0.50 10.35 -1.05
CA GLY A 188 0.97 11.68 -1.38
C GLY A 188 0.75 12.70 -0.26
N SER A 189 0.28 12.30 0.92
CA SER A 189 0.27 13.18 2.10
C SER A 189 1.70 13.49 2.53
N VAL A 190 1.91 14.72 3.00
CA VAL A 190 3.19 15.21 3.51
C VAL A 190 2.96 15.66 4.95
N HIS A 191 3.92 15.36 5.80
CA HIS A 191 3.90 15.66 7.24
C HIS A 191 5.24 16.26 7.64
N ASP A 192 5.22 17.26 8.50
CA ASP A 192 6.42 17.69 9.21
C ASP A 192 6.74 16.62 10.26
N THR A 193 8.00 16.22 10.37
CA THR A 193 8.49 15.21 11.30
C THR A 193 9.28 15.85 12.42
N ARG A 194 9.07 15.37 13.65
CA ARG A 194 9.94 15.65 14.79
C ARG A 194 10.14 14.38 15.58
N VAL A 195 11.31 14.25 16.21
CA VAL A 195 11.54 13.21 17.21
C VAL A 195 11.62 13.89 18.55
N VAL A 196 10.67 13.60 19.43
CA VAL A 196 10.55 14.16 20.79
C VAL A 196 10.60 12.98 21.76
N ASP A 197 11.54 13.00 22.70
CA ASP A 197 11.73 11.93 23.69
C ASP A 197 11.79 10.51 23.09
N GLY A 198 12.41 10.39 21.91
CA GLY A 198 12.57 9.12 21.19
C GLY A 198 11.32 8.65 20.44
N ALA A 199 10.23 9.41 20.45
CA ALA A 199 9.02 9.14 19.69
C ALA A 199 8.94 10.02 18.43
N LEU A 200 8.54 9.41 17.30
CA LEU A 200 8.24 10.13 16.07
C LEU A 200 6.88 10.82 16.19
N GLU A 201 6.86 12.13 15.99
CA GLU A 201 5.67 12.94 15.82
C GLU A 201 5.50 13.35 14.35
N LEU A 202 4.27 13.30 13.86
CA LEU A 202 3.89 13.71 12.51
C LEU A 202 2.82 14.79 12.58
N ARG A 203 3.09 15.94 11.94
CA ARG A 203 2.11 17.01 11.77
C ARG A 203 1.78 17.18 10.29
N ARG A 204 0.52 16.97 9.92
CA ARG A 204 0.08 17.07 8.52
C ARG A 204 0.38 18.44 7.90
N ASN A 205 1.03 18.43 6.75
CA ASN A 205 1.38 19.61 5.96
C ASN A 205 0.65 19.58 4.59
N PRO A 206 -0.62 20.03 4.55
CA PRO A 206 -1.46 19.90 3.36
C PRO A 206 -0.95 20.75 2.18
N SER A 207 -0.35 21.91 2.45
CA SER A 207 0.17 22.81 1.42
C SER A 207 1.35 22.19 0.68
N ALA A 208 2.33 21.62 1.41
CA ALA A 208 3.44 20.91 0.80
C ALA A 208 2.97 19.71 -0.03
N GLY A 209 2.00 18.93 0.49
CA GLY A 209 1.43 17.81 -0.25
C GLY A 209 0.69 18.21 -1.53
N ARG A 210 -0.07 19.31 -1.50
CA ARG A 210 -0.78 19.83 -2.68
C ARG A 210 0.19 20.28 -3.77
N LEU A 211 1.17 21.10 -3.42
CA LEU A 211 2.21 21.54 -4.36
C LEU A 211 2.93 20.35 -4.98
N ALA A 212 3.37 19.42 -4.16
CA ALA A 212 4.16 18.29 -4.62
C ALA A 212 3.40 17.39 -5.60
N ARG A 213 2.09 17.19 -5.37
CA ARG A 213 1.23 16.45 -6.31
C ARG A 213 0.91 17.27 -7.55
N GLY A 214 0.52 18.52 -7.41
CA GLY A 214 0.14 19.39 -8.53
C GLY A 214 1.30 19.59 -9.50
N LEU A 215 2.49 19.89 -8.99
CA LEU A 215 3.71 20.05 -9.78
C LEU A 215 4.06 18.78 -10.55
N ALA A 216 4.08 17.63 -9.87
CA ALA A 216 4.39 16.35 -10.51
C ALA A 216 3.36 15.95 -11.57
N THR A 217 2.09 16.27 -11.36
CA THR A 217 1.03 16.00 -12.34
C THR A 217 1.15 16.92 -13.55
N LEU A 218 1.28 18.22 -13.35
CA LEU A 218 1.46 19.18 -14.43
C LEU A 218 2.68 18.82 -15.30
N ARG A 219 3.81 18.49 -14.66
CA ARG A 219 5.02 18.07 -15.37
C ARG A 219 4.77 16.91 -16.32
N ARG A 220 4.03 15.89 -15.86
CA ARG A 220 3.69 14.71 -16.67
C ARG A 220 2.68 15.03 -17.75
N GLU A 221 1.68 15.86 -17.47
CA GLU A 221 0.70 16.35 -18.47
C GLU A 221 1.42 17.07 -19.62
N LEU A 222 2.46 17.83 -19.31
CA LEU A 222 3.29 18.55 -20.28
C LEU A 222 4.40 17.68 -20.93
N GLY A 223 4.51 16.39 -20.56
CA GLY A 223 5.55 15.51 -21.09
C GLY A 223 6.99 15.88 -20.70
N LEU A 224 7.17 16.66 -19.64
CA LEU A 224 8.48 17.18 -19.23
C LEU A 224 9.20 16.20 -18.28
N SER A 225 10.52 16.10 -18.43
CA SER A 225 11.41 15.54 -17.39
C SER A 225 11.60 16.53 -16.24
N GLN A 226 12.03 16.04 -15.07
CA GLN A 226 12.33 16.92 -13.93
C GLN A 226 13.44 17.93 -14.27
N ALA A 227 14.41 17.53 -15.09
CA ALA A 227 15.48 18.41 -15.55
C ALA A 227 14.96 19.52 -16.47
N GLN A 228 14.04 19.19 -17.38
CA GLN A 228 13.40 20.20 -18.24
C GLN A 228 12.53 21.16 -17.43
N LEU A 229 11.72 20.67 -16.48
CA LEU A 229 10.95 21.54 -15.60
C LEU A 229 11.85 22.43 -14.74
N ALA A 230 12.99 21.92 -14.29
CA ALA A 230 13.96 22.69 -13.51
C ALA A 230 14.56 23.83 -14.33
N HIS A 231 14.88 23.57 -15.61
CA HIS A 231 15.33 24.60 -16.54
C HIS A 231 14.28 25.70 -16.71
N VAL A 232 13.01 25.34 -16.92
CA VAL A 232 11.90 26.30 -17.00
C VAL A 232 11.73 27.08 -15.69
N ALA A 233 11.84 26.43 -14.55
CA ALA A 233 11.71 27.06 -13.23
C ALA A 233 12.94 27.90 -12.80
N GLY A 234 14.08 27.78 -13.51
CA GLY A 234 15.34 28.43 -13.11
C GLY A 234 15.93 27.85 -11.82
N VAL A 235 15.70 26.57 -11.54
CA VAL A 235 16.21 25.88 -10.34
C VAL A 235 16.97 24.61 -10.73
N THR A 236 17.52 23.90 -9.75
CA THR A 236 18.21 22.63 -9.99
C THR A 236 17.22 21.46 -10.19
N PRO A 237 17.58 20.40 -10.94
CA PRO A 237 16.75 19.19 -11.04
C PRO A 237 16.42 18.57 -9.68
N SER A 238 17.37 18.65 -8.74
CA SER A 238 17.17 18.23 -7.35
C SER A 238 16.09 19.05 -6.65
N ALA A 239 16.02 20.36 -6.86
CA ALA A 239 14.97 21.20 -6.28
C ALA A 239 13.57 20.82 -6.81
N ILE A 240 13.43 20.50 -8.11
CA ILE A 240 12.17 19.98 -8.66
C ILE A 240 11.84 18.60 -8.07
N SER A 241 12.81 17.69 -8.02
CA SER A 241 12.59 16.36 -7.43
C SER A 241 12.16 16.44 -5.96
N GLN A 242 12.79 17.33 -5.19
CA GLN A 242 12.42 17.62 -3.80
C GLN A 242 11.04 18.29 -3.67
N ALA A 243 10.67 19.15 -4.63
CA ALA A 243 9.33 19.74 -4.68
C ALA A 243 8.26 18.70 -4.99
N GLU A 244 8.48 17.84 -5.99
CA GLU A 244 7.54 16.78 -6.39
C GLU A 244 7.38 15.68 -5.35
N SER A 245 8.42 15.42 -4.57
CA SER A 245 8.40 14.55 -3.38
C SER A 245 7.91 15.27 -2.12
N GLY A 246 7.61 16.57 -2.17
CA GLY A 246 7.17 17.35 -1.00
C GLY A 246 8.23 17.51 0.10
N ALA A 247 9.43 16.97 -0.12
CA ALA A 247 10.59 17.06 0.74
C ALA A 247 11.02 18.50 0.99
N ARG A 248 10.90 19.37 -0.02
CA ARG A 248 11.15 20.80 0.10
C ARG A 248 10.22 21.57 -0.83
N GLY A 249 9.67 22.69 -0.38
CA GLY A 249 8.86 23.55 -1.26
C GLY A 249 9.72 24.36 -2.24
N LEU A 250 9.08 24.96 -3.24
CA LEU A 250 9.65 26.06 -4.01
C LEU A 250 9.24 27.39 -3.36
N SER A 251 10.00 28.46 -3.59
CA SER A 251 9.58 29.80 -3.14
C SER A 251 8.36 30.25 -3.94
N VAL A 252 7.59 31.18 -3.37
CA VAL A 252 6.44 31.78 -4.07
C VAL A 252 6.88 32.42 -5.39
N ASP A 253 8.01 33.13 -5.39
CA ASP A 253 8.57 33.74 -6.61
C ASP A 253 8.90 32.70 -7.69
N THR A 254 9.49 31.56 -7.31
CA THR A 254 9.75 30.46 -8.25
C THR A 254 8.43 29.88 -8.79
N LEU A 255 7.41 29.73 -7.96
CA LEU A 255 6.11 29.22 -8.41
C LEU A 255 5.39 30.18 -9.35
N ILE A 256 5.46 31.49 -9.09
CA ILE A 256 4.93 32.53 -9.98
C ILE A 256 5.68 32.51 -11.31
N ALA A 257 7.01 32.55 -11.28
CA ALA A 257 7.82 32.51 -12.49
C ALA A 257 7.60 31.23 -13.32
N LEU A 258 7.39 30.10 -12.64
CA LEU A 258 7.08 28.83 -13.31
C LEU A 258 5.68 28.85 -13.93
N ALA A 259 4.69 29.40 -13.24
CA ALA A 259 3.32 29.55 -13.75
C ALA A 259 3.30 30.42 -15.02
N ASP A 260 3.98 31.58 -14.98
CA ASP A 260 4.09 32.51 -16.10
C ASP A 260 4.76 31.86 -17.31
N ARG A 261 5.90 31.18 -17.10
CA ARG A 261 6.67 30.53 -18.19
C ARG A 261 5.98 29.32 -18.80
N LEU A 262 5.10 28.66 -18.05
CA LEU A 262 4.30 27.53 -18.53
C LEU A 262 2.91 27.95 -19.03
N GLU A 263 2.58 29.25 -18.95
CA GLU A 263 1.25 29.80 -19.28
C GLU A 263 0.10 29.08 -18.57
N VAL A 264 0.32 28.71 -17.30
CA VAL A 264 -0.69 28.09 -16.44
C VAL A 264 -0.98 28.96 -15.24
N SER A 265 -2.16 28.79 -14.65
CA SER A 265 -2.49 29.45 -13.40
C SER A 265 -1.73 28.84 -12.21
N LEU A 266 -1.46 29.64 -11.17
CA LEU A 266 -0.81 29.16 -9.95
C LEU A 266 -1.61 28.05 -9.26
N ASP A 267 -2.94 28.06 -9.36
CA ASP A 267 -3.78 26.99 -8.83
C ASP A 267 -3.50 25.64 -9.52
N ARG A 268 -3.12 25.65 -10.81
CA ARG A 268 -2.77 24.43 -11.56
C ARG A 268 -1.55 23.72 -10.97
N LEU A 269 -0.62 24.47 -10.40
CA LEU A 269 0.58 23.93 -9.71
C LEU A 269 0.25 23.21 -8.39
N VAL A 270 -0.96 23.40 -7.83
CA VAL A 270 -1.34 22.87 -6.50
C VAL A 270 -2.62 22.04 -6.48
N MET A 271 -3.43 22.05 -7.55
CA MET A 271 -4.80 21.49 -7.54
C MET A 271 -4.98 20.11 -8.20
N SER A 272 -3.98 19.56 -8.90
CA SER A 272 -4.25 18.34 -9.65
C SER A 272 -4.33 17.11 -8.74
N GLN A 273 -5.54 16.53 -8.65
CA GLN A 273 -5.80 15.20 -8.09
C GLN A 273 -5.66 14.19 -9.23
N PRO A 274 -4.49 13.54 -9.44
CA PRO A 274 -4.43 12.42 -10.36
C PRO A 274 -5.30 11.30 -9.79
N ARG A 275 -6.47 11.10 -10.37
CA ARG A 275 -7.23 9.87 -10.18
C ARG A 275 -6.51 8.81 -11.02
N PRO A 276 -6.06 7.68 -10.45
CA PRO A 276 -5.63 6.58 -11.29
C PRO A 276 -6.74 6.27 -12.30
N GLY A 277 -6.39 5.85 -13.52
CA GLY A 277 -7.35 5.36 -14.52
C GLY A 277 -8.11 4.10 -14.10
N TYR A 278 -8.00 3.70 -12.83
CA TYR A 278 -8.66 2.57 -12.20
C TYR A 278 -9.14 2.97 -10.80
N ARG A 279 -10.19 2.29 -10.32
CA ARG A 279 -10.65 2.37 -8.93
C ARG A 279 -10.47 1.00 -8.29
N LEU A 280 -9.84 0.97 -7.14
CA LEU A 280 -9.60 -0.26 -6.40
C LEU A 280 -10.55 -0.33 -5.21
N ALA A 281 -11.36 -1.38 -5.16
CA ALA A 281 -12.18 -1.69 -4.01
C ALA A 281 -11.67 -2.93 -3.28
N ARG A 282 -11.41 -2.81 -1.98
CA ARG A 282 -10.88 -3.89 -1.14
C ARG A 282 -11.96 -4.46 -0.22
N HIS A 283 -11.73 -5.66 0.29
CA HIS A 283 -12.70 -6.45 1.07
C HIS A 283 -12.91 -5.96 2.51
N ASP A 284 -11.95 -5.21 3.05
CA ASP A 284 -11.66 -5.11 4.48
C ASP A 284 -11.99 -3.77 5.13
N ARG A 285 -12.42 -2.74 4.38
CA ARG A 285 -12.64 -1.40 4.94
C ARG A 285 -13.90 -0.73 4.37
N GLY A 286 -14.87 -0.43 5.25
CA GLY A 286 -15.92 0.58 5.03
C GLY A 286 -16.93 0.32 3.92
N ARG A 287 -17.14 -0.93 3.49
CA ARG A 287 -18.16 -1.21 2.47
C ARG A 287 -19.54 -0.85 2.99
N VAL A 288 -20.31 -0.16 2.17
CA VAL A 288 -21.76 -0.08 2.37
C VAL A 288 -22.29 -1.50 2.29
N SER A 289 -22.67 -2.04 3.44
CA SER A 289 -23.47 -3.26 3.51
C SER A 289 -24.92 -2.84 3.36
N TYR A 290 -25.64 -3.52 2.48
CA TYR A 290 -27.05 -3.25 2.23
C TYR A 290 -27.97 -4.20 3.02
N GLY A 291 -27.46 -4.84 4.08
CA GLY A 291 -28.14 -5.98 4.70
C GLY A 291 -28.02 -7.26 3.85
N SER A 292 -28.55 -8.38 4.36
CA SER A 292 -28.70 -9.66 3.63
C SER A 292 -27.46 -10.20 2.89
N GLY A 293 -26.26 -10.02 3.46
CA GLY A 293 -25.01 -10.51 2.86
C GLY A 293 -24.54 -9.75 1.60
N VAL A 294 -25.22 -8.67 1.20
CA VAL A 294 -24.86 -7.87 0.01
C VAL A 294 -23.83 -6.79 0.38
N ARG A 295 -22.71 -6.78 -0.35
CA ARG A 295 -21.60 -5.85 -0.16
C ARG A 295 -21.22 -5.16 -1.47
N ALA A 296 -21.20 -3.83 -1.48
CA ALA A 296 -20.69 -3.10 -2.63
C ALA A 296 -19.20 -3.40 -2.87
N LEU A 297 -18.87 -3.80 -4.10
CA LEU A 297 -17.51 -3.81 -4.63
C LEU A 297 -17.24 -2.46 -5.29
N ALA A 298 -18.09 -2.02 -6.20
CA ALA A 298 -18.04 -0.70 -6.82
C ALA A 298 -19.46 -0.13 -6.86
N GLY A 299 -19.79 0.83 -6.00
CA GLY A 299 -21.18 1.36 -5.89
C GLY A 299 -21.42 2.71 -6.55
N ASP A 300 -20.39 3.35 -7.11
CA ASP A 300 -20.48 4.71 -7.63
C ASP A 300 -21.06 4.73 -9.06
N VAL A 301 -22.25 5.30 -9.20
CA VAL A 301 -22.99 5.46 -10.46
C VAL A 301 -22.18 6.23 -11.52
N SER A 302 -21.31 7.16 -11.11
CA SER A 302 -20.48 7.94 -12.05
C SER A 302 -19.45 7.10 -12.82
N ALA A 303 -19.22 5.84 -12.41
CA ALA A 303 -18.33 4.93 -13.12
C ALA A 303 -18.98 4.23 -14.33
N GLY A 304 -20.30 4.34 -14.50
CA GLY A 304 -21.06 3.64 -15.55
C GLY A 304 -21.20 2.12 -15.35
N LEU A 305 -20.62 1.59 -14.28
CA LEU A 305 -20.71 0.18 -13.88
C LEU A 305 -20.63 0.08 -12.36
N ARG A 306 -21.56 -0.68 -11.78
CA ARG A 306 -21.59 -1.01 -10.36
C ARG A 306 -21.44 -2.51 -10.18
N ALA A 307 -20.76 -2.92 -9.12
CA ALA A 307 -20.51 -4.32 -8.80
C ALA A 307 -20.73 -4.58 -7.32
N PHE A 308 -21.34 -5.71 -7.01
CA PHE A 308 -21.69 -6.17 -5.67
C PHE A 308 -21.27 -7.63 -5.52
N PHE A 309 -20.94 -7.99 -4.28
CA PHE A 309 -20.71 -9.37 -3.89
C PHE A 309 -21.80 -9.77 -2.91
N VAL A 310 -22.42 -10.92 -3.16
CA VAL A 310 -23.53 -11.43 -2.37
C VAL A 310 -23.14 -12.77 -1.77
N LEU A 311 -23.35 -12.89 -0.46
CA LEU A 311 -23.21 -14.12 0.31
C LEU A 311 -24.59 -14.52 0.81
N LEU A 312 -24.95 -15.78 0.62
CA LEU A 312 -26.18 -16.37 1.15
C LEU A 312 -25.81 -17.62 1.96
N ASP A 313 -26.32 -17.71 3.18
CA ASP A 313 -26.30 -18.93 3.99
C ASP A 313 -27.18 -20.02 3.37
N GLY A 314 -27.14 -21.22 3.95
CA GLY A 314 -27.90 -22.37 3.49
C GLY A 314 -29.41 -22.10 3.46
N GLY A 315 -30.04 -22.24 2.29
CA GLY A 315 -31.48 -21.98 2.13
C GLY A 315 -31.90 -20.50 2.19
N GLU A 316 -30.95 -19.57 2.39
CA GLU A 316 -31.24 -18.14 2.53
C GLU A 316 -31.83 -17.56 1.24
N GLN A 317 -32.76 -16.62 1.42
CA GLN A 317 -33.36 -15.81 0.36
C GLN A 317 -32.97 -14.36 0.57
N GLY A 318 -32.78 -13.63 -0.51
CA GLY A 318 -32.49 -12.21 -0.48
C GLY A 318 -33.02 -11.50 -1.70
N GLU A 319 -33.09 -10.18 -1.61
CA GLU A 319 -33.57 -9.33 -2.69
C GLU A 319 -32.49 -8.29 -3.03
N PRO A 320 -32.41 -7.86 -4.30
CA PRO A 320 -31.50 -6.79 -4.68
C PRO A 320 -31.82 -5.50 -3.91
N PRO A 321 -30.83 -4.83 -3.29
CA PRO A 321 -31.08 -3.62 -2.51
C PRO A 321 -31.46 -2.40 -3.34
N VAL A 322 -31.31 -2.49 -4.66
CA VAL A 322 -31.72 -1.47 -5.62
C VAL A 322 -32.35 -2.14 -6.83
N THR A 323 -33.52 -1.66 -7.24
CA THR A 323 -34.13 -2.08 -8.51
C THR A 323 -33.37 -1.42 -9.66
N HIS A 324 -32.86 -2.23 -10.59
CA HIS A 324 -32.15 -1.74 -11.78
C HIS A 324 -32.85 -2.18 -13.05
N ARG A 325 -33.11 -1.25 -13.97
CA ARG A 325 -33.79 -1.53 -15.25
C ARG A 325 -32.84 -1.64 -16.45
N GLY A 326 -31.56 -1.35 -16.25
CA GLY A 326 -30.52 -1.58 -17.26
C GLY A 326 -29.98 -3.01 -17.20
N SER A 327 -28.94 -3.28 -18.00
CA SER A 327 -28.33 -4.61 -18.05
C SER A 327 -27.70 -5.02 -16.71
N GLN A 328 -27.98 -6.25 -16.30
CA GLN A 328 -27.47 -6.86 -15.07
C GLN A 328 -26.80 -8.18 -15.39
N LEU A 329 -25.66 -8.44 -14.76
CA LEU A 329 -24.94 -9.70 -14.86
C LEU A 329 -24.81 -10.32 -13.47
N ILE A 330 -25.29 -11.55 -13.32
CA ILE A 330 -25.02 -12.41 -12.18
C ILE A 330 -23.99 -13.46 -12.59
N VAL A 331 -22.95 -13.66 -11.79
CA VAL A 331 -21.97 -14.74 -11.97
C VAL A 331 -21.83 -15.50 -10.67
N VAL A 332 -22.21 -16.79 -10.67
CA VAL A 332 -22.15 -17.63 -9.47
C VAL A 332 -20.74 -18.17 -9.29
N VAL A 333 -20.12 -17.82 -8.17
CA VAL A 333 -18.76 -18.27 -7.82
C VAL A 333 -18.82 -19.60 -7.06
N ARG A 334 -19.84 -19.78 -6.21
CA ARG A 334 -20.06 -20.98 -5.40
C ARG A 334 -21.54 -21.18 -5.12
N GLY A 335 -21.98 -22.44 -5.07
CA GLY A 335 -23.33 -22.82 -4.63
C GLY A 335 -24.30 -23.11 -5.77
N LEU A 336 -25.59 -23.10 -5.44
CA LEU A 336 -26.71 -23.30 -6.37
C LEU A 336 -27.75 -22.21 -6.09
N VAL A 337 -27.82 -21.22 -6.98
CA VAL A 337 -28.61 -19.99 -6.77
C VAL A 337 -29.76 -19.96 -7.77
N GLN A 338 -30.98 -19.89 -7.26
CA GLN A 338 -32.16 -19.54 -8.06
C GLN A 338 -32.29 -18.02 -8.13
N VAL A 339 -32.60 -17.49 -9.31
CA VAL A 339 -32.79 -16.05 -9.53
C VAL A 339 -34.16 -15.83 -10.14
N ASP A 340 -34.98 -15.00 -9.51
CA ASP A 340 -36.29 -14.61 -10.03
C ASP A 340 -36.10 -13.39 -10.96
N VAL A 341 -36.48 -13.54 -12.22
CA VAL A 341 -36.35 -12.52 -13.26
C VAL A 341 -37.38 -12.74 -14.36
N ASP A 342 -38.12 -11.69 -14.73
CA ASP A 342 -39.13 -11.70 -15.81
C ASP A 342 -40.24 -12.77 -15.65
N GLY A 343 -40.63 -13.07 -14.41
CA GLY A 343 -41.62 -14.11 -14.11
C GLY A 343 -41.08 -15.55 -14.19
N ASP A 344 -39.80 -15.73 -14.56
CA ASP A 344 -39.09 -17.00 -14.53
C ASP A 344 -38.16 -17.10 -13.31
N ALA A 345 -37.73 -18.33 -12.99
CA ALA A 345 -36.86 -18.61 -11.85
C ALA A 345 -35.68 -19.56 -12.21
N PRO A 346 -34.79 -19.19 -13.15
CA PRO A 346 -33.64 -20.00 -13.54
C PRO A 346 -32.71 -20.32 -12.36
N VAL A 347 -32.11 -21.51 -12.41
CA VAL A 347 -31.18 -22.01 -11.40
C VAL A 347 -29.76 -22.06 -11.97
N LEU A 348 -28.84 -21.41 -11.27
CA LEU A 348 -27.43 -21.21 -11.65
C LEU A 348 -26.50 -22.00 -10.71
N ARG A 349 -25.51 -22.69 -11.28
CA ARG A 349 -24.43 -23.39 -10.58
C ARG A 349 -23.16 -22.55 -10.58
N ALA A 350 -22.18 -22.94 -9.78
CA ALA A 350 -20.85 -22.35 -9.82
C ALA A 350 -20.27 -22.38 -11.26
N GLY A 351 -19.86 -21.22 -11.76
CA GLY A 351 -19.41 -21.01 -13.14
C GLY A 351 -20.49 -20.50 -14.09
N ASP A 352 -21.78 -20.63 -13.74
CA ASP A 352 -22.87 -20.13 -14.57
C ASP A 352 -23.05 -18.62 -14.41
N SER A 353 -23.60 -18.00 -15.45
CA SER A 353 -23.94 -16.59 -15.46
C SER A 353 -25.33 -16.34 -16.02
N LEU A 354 -26.00 -15.32 -15.50
CA LEU A 354 -27.27 -14.81 -16.02
C LEU A 354 -27.10 -13.34 -16.41
N LEU A 355 -27.38 -13.03 -17.68
CA LEU A 355 -27.40 -11.67 -18.21
C LEU A 355 -28.85 -11.24 -18.42
N ALA A 356 -29.37 -10.41 -17.52
CA ALA A 356 -30.68 -9.78 -17.68
C ALA A 356 -30.51 -8.48 -18.45
N THR A 357 -31.04 -8.38 -19.67
CA THR A 357 -30.84 -7.23 -20.56
C THR A 357 -31.92 -6.16 -20.42
N SER A 358 -33.15 -6.58 -20.09
CA SER A 358 -34.35 -5.73 -20.05
C SER A 358 -35.23 -5.93 -18.81
N ALA A 359 -35.11 -7.07 -18.12
CA ALA A 359 -35.90 -7.39 -16.94
C ALA A 359 -35.08 -7.17 -15.65
N PRO A 360 -35.70 -6.62 -14.59
CA PRO A 360 -35.03 -6.50 -13.30
C PRO A 360 -34.89 -7.88 -12.65
N VAL A 361 -33.77 -8.14 -11.99
CA VAL A 361 -33.68 -9.21 -10.98
C VAL A 361 -34.55 -8.80 -9.80
N GLU A 362 -35.42 -9.70 -9.35
CA GLU A 362 -36.39 -9.44 -8.28
C GLU A 362 -35.95 -10.08 -6.96
N ARG A 363 -35.44 -11.30 -7.02
CA ARG A 363 -35.04 -12.08 -5.86
C ARG A 363 -33.96 -13.09 -6.23
N TRP A 364 -33.22 -13.55 -5.23
CA TRP A 364 -32.36 -14.72 -5.33
C TRP A 364 -32.50 -15.63 -4.10
N ARG A 365 -32.23 -16.92 -4.30
CA ARG A 365 -32.31 -17.93 -3.26
C ARG A 365 -31.19 -18.95 -3.39
N ASN A 366 -30.55 -19.28 -2.27
CA ASN A 366 -29.69 -20.45 -2.19
C ASN A 366 -30.54 -21.72 -2.04
N LEU A 367 -30.40 -22.68 -2.96
CA LEU A 367 -31.13 -23.95 -2.93
C LEU A 367 -30.39 -25.05 -2.15
N ARG A 368 -29.18 -24.78 -1.64
CA ARG A 368 -28.36 -25.73 -0.89
C ARG A 368 -28.23 -25.36 0.58
N PRO A 369 -27.89 -26.33 1.45
CA PRO A 369 -27.56 -26.08 2.86
C PRO A 369 -26.17 -25.44 3.06
N ASP A 370 -25.26 -25.58 2.10
CA ASP A 370 -23.97 -24.90 2.14
C ASP A 370 -24.07 -23.45 1.65
N PRO A 371 -23.24 -22.52 2.16
CA PRO A 371 -23.23 -21.14 1.70
C PRO A 371 -22.97 -20.97 0.20
N ALA A 372 -23.69 -20.05 -0.42
CA ALA A 372 -23.53 -19.63 -1.81
C ALA A 372 -22.90 -18.24 -1.90
N ALA A 373 -22.16 -18.00 -2.99
CA ALA A 373 -21.50 -16.73 -3.26
C ALA A 373 -21.59 -16.38 -4.74
N PHE A 374 -21.96 -15.15 -5.06
CA PHE A 374 -22.04 -14.67 -6.44
C PHE A 374 -21.72 -13.17 -6.55
N SER A 375 -21.32 -12.76 -7.76
CA SER A 375 -21.15 -11.36 -8.13
C SER A 375 -22.40 -10.88 -8.85
N TRP A 376 -22.85 -9.67 -8.51
CA TRP A 376 -23.96 -8.99 -9.17
C TRP A 376 -23.45 -7.66 -9.71
N VAL A 377 -23.50 -7.48 -11.04
CA VAL A 377 -22.95 -6.33 -11.75
C VAL A 377 -24.07 -5.62 -12.48
N LEU A 378 -24.14 -4.30 -12.31
CA LEU A 378 -25.10 -3.41 -12.95
C LEU A 378 -24.35 -2.52 -13.93
N ARG A 379 -24.91 -2.34 -15.13
CA ARG A 379 -24.48 -1.30 -16.06
C ARG A 379 -25.54 -0.21 -16.09
N ASP A 380 -25.14 0.99 -15.69
CA ASP A 380 -26.01 2.18 -15.65
C ASP A 380 -26.20 2.80 -17.04
#